data_AF-A0A2I0W7L7-F1
#
_entry.id   AF-A0A2I0W7L7-F1
#
_cell.length_a   1.000
_cell.length_b   1.000
_cell.length_c   1.000
_cell.angle_alpha   90.00
_cell.angle_beta   90.00
_cell.angle_gamma   90.00
#
_symmetry.space_group_name_H-M   'P 1'
#
loop_
_entity.id
_entity.type
_entity.pdbx_description
1 polymer ?
#
loop_
_entity_poly.entity_id
_entity_poly.type
_entity_poly.pdbx_seq_one_letter_code
_entity_poly.pdbx_strand_id
1 'polypeptide(L)'
;METKPAPQQRRWLVPLLVSLLLCSLLISVALFSSSPSFSPRTLLFLSLSQIRSSLHGENTLFVESKLILPPIPSTPVNAVPRLAYLISGSAGDGGSLRRTLKALYHPANRYVVHLDLEASPVERLELVVAVRDDRIYSRVGNVRVIERANLVTYRGPTMVANTLHAAAILLKEGGDWDWFINLSASDYPLVTQDDLLYTLSSLPRQLNFIEHTSDIGWKEYQRAKPVIIDPGLYSLHKSDVFWITEKRSVATAYKLFTGSAWMMLSHQFIEFCIWGWDNLPRTVLMYYANFLSSPEGYFHTVICNAPQFSNTTVNHDLHYISWDNPPKQHPHFLTLNDFSQMVHSNAPFARKFPKEDPVLDQIDRELLSRNASDGFVHGGWFDRLNNVNDSSYSVSSVKDLRPGPAKTHQKGIKYSMSKIFVALLLRFCYVFANTQQKSS
;
A
#
# COMPACT_ATOMS: atom_id res chain seq x y z
N MET A 1 -53.01 -21.62 -52.87
CA MET A 1 -51.75 -22.09 -53.47
C MET A 1 -50.62 -21.66 -52.56
N GLU A 2 -50.16 -22.56 -51.68
CA GLU A 2 -48.93 -22.36 -50.90
C GLU A 2 -47.73 -22.77 -51.75
N THR A 3 -46.77 -21.85 -51.92
CA THR A 3 -45.48 -22.14 -52.58
C THR A 3 -44.40 -22.32 -51.51
N LYS A 4 -43.86 -23.54 -51.39
CA LYS A 4 -42.67 -23.86 -50.58
C LYS A 4 -41.42 -23.15 -51.12
N PRO A 5 -40.52 -22.62 -50.27
CA PRO A 5 -39.19 -22.21 -50.71
C PRO A 5 -38.21 -23.39 -50.68
N ALA A 6 -37.31 -23.40 -51.67
CA ALA A 6 -36.28 -24.42 -51.92
C ALA A 6 -35.13 -24.40 -50.88
N PRO A 7 -34.40 -25.51 -50.67
CA PRO A 7 -33.39 -25.62 -49.63
C PRO A 7 -32.09 -24.87 -50.01
N GLN A 8 -31.69 -23.94 -49.14
CA GLN A 8 -30.44 -23.20 -49.24
C GLN A 8 -29.24 -24.11 -48.88
N GLN A 9 -28.47 -24.51 -49.90
CA GLN A 9 -27.25 -25.31 -49.72
C GLN A 9 -26.23 -24.58 -48.83
N ARG A 10 -25.80 -25.25 -47.76
CA ARG A 10 -24.83 -24.77 -46.76
C ARG A 10 -23.41 -24.67 -47.32
N ARG A 11 -23.13 -23.62 -48.10
CA ARG A 11 -21.80 -23.34 -48.70
C ARG A 11 -20.70 -23.00 -47.68
N TRP A 12 -21.04 -22.79 -46.41
CA TRP A 12 -20.09 -22.45 -45.33
C TRP A 12 -19.48 -23.65 -44.60
N LEU A 13 -20.03 -24.87 -44.79
CA LEU A 13 -19.55 -26.07 -44.08
C LEU A 13 -18.17 -26.53 -44.57
N VAL A 14 -17.91 -26.39 -45.87
CA VAL A 14 -16.64 -26.82 -46.48
C VAL A 14 -15.44 -26.00 -45.96
N PRO A 15 -15.46 -24.65 -45.95
CA PRO A 15 -14.33 -23.88 -45.41
C PRO A 15 -14.12 -24.10 -43.90
N LEU A 16 -15.19 -24.35 -43.13
CA LEU A 16 -15.09 -24.66 -41.70
C LEU A 16 -14.37 -26.00 -41.45
N LEU A 17 -14.71 -27.04 -42.22
CA LEU A 17 -14.08 -28.35 -42.12
C LEU A 17 -12.60 -28.31 -42.54
N VAL A 18 -12.27 -27.55 -43.58
CA VAL A 18 -10.88 -27.35 -44.02
C VAL A 18 -10.06 -26.63 -42.94
N SER A 19 -10.63 -25.60 -42.30
CA SER A 19 -9.96 -24.90 -41.20
C SER A 19 -9.71 -25.80 -39.99
N LEU A 20 -10.67 -26.67 -39.64
CA LEU A 20 -10.54 -27.62 -38.54
C LEU A 20 -9.45 -28.66 -38.81
N LEU A 21 -9.36 -29.15 -40.05
CA LEU A 21 -8.31 -30.08 -40.48
C LEU A 21 -6.92 -29.43 -40.48
N LEU A 22 -6.81 -28.17 -40.87
CA LEU A 22 -5.53 -27.45 -40.82
C LEU A 22 -5.05 -27.22 -39.38
N CYS A 23 -5.97 -26.85 -38.47
CA CYS A 23 -5.66 -26.67 -37.06
C CYS A 23 -5.24 -27.98 -36.39
N SER A 24 -5.93 -29.09 -36.67
CA SER A 24 -5.55 -30.40 -36.09
C SER A 24 -4.19 -30.87 -36.61
N LEU A 25 -3.87 -30.62 -37.88
CA LEU A 25 -2.56 -30.92 -38.45
C LEU A 25 -1.46 -30.10 -37.76
N LEU A 26 -1.65 -28.78 -37.58
CA LEU A 26 -0.67 -27.92 -36.90
C LEU A 26 -0.43 -28.33 -35.44
N ILE A 27 -1.50 -28.71 -34.71
CA ILE A 27 -1.38 -29.22 -33.34
C ILE A 27 -0.61 -30.53 -33.32
N SER A 28 -0.87 -31.44 -34.26
CA SER A 28 -0.12 -32.70 -34.35
C SER A 28 1.35 -32.47 -34.65
N VAL A 29 1.69 -31.56 -35.57
CA VAL A 29 3.09 -31.21 -35.85
C VAL A 29 3.76 -30.61 -34.61
N ALA A 30 3.08 -29.75 -33.84
CA ALA A 30 3.63 -29.19 -32.61
C ALA A 30 3.85 -30.25 -31.52
N LEU A 31 2.97 -31.26 -31.41
CA LEU A 31 3.09 -32.34 -30.44
C LEU A 31 4.13 -33.39 -30.81
N PHE A 32 4.40 -33.60 -32.12
CA PHE A 32 5.29 -34.66 -32.60
C PHE A 32 6.65 -34.15 -33.12
N SER A 33 6.85 -32.84 -33.30
CA SER A 33 8.16 -32.28 -33.71
C SER A 33 9.12 -32.03 -32.55
N SER A 34 8.68 -32.19 -31.30
CA SER A 34 9.54 -32.13 -30.12
C SER A 34 10.09 -33.53 -29.80
N SER A 35 11.22 -33.87 -30.42
CA SER A 35 12.02 -35.04 -29.98
C SER A 35 12.63 -34.81 -28.58
N PRO A 36 12.98 -35.89 -27.86
CA PRO A 36 12.77 -35.98 -26.41
C PRO A 36 14.05 -35.76 -25.62
N SER A 37 14.03 -34.80 -24.70
CA SER A 37 14.98 -34.76 -23.59
C SER A 37 14.37 -34.00 -22.42
N PHE A 38 13.41 -34.61 -21.71
CA PHE A 38 13.03 -34.12 -20.37
C PHE A 38 12.53 -35.28 -19.49
N SER A 39 13.09 -35.33 -18.28
CA SER A 39 12.99 -36.44 -17.31
C SER A 39 11.59 -36.60 -16.67
N PRO A 40 11.26 -37.77 -16.09
CA PRO A 40 9.91 -38.15 -15.70
C PRO A 40 9.57 -37.66 -14.29
N ARG A 41 8.92 -36.50 -14.16
CA ARG A 41 8.25 -36.10 -12.90
C ARG A 41 6.88 -35.46 -13.07
N THR A 42 6.27 -35.57 -14.25
CA THR A 42 5.01 -34.87 -14.54
C THR A 42 3.94 -35.81 -15.09
N LEU A 43 3.66 -36.89 -14.38
CA LEU A 43 2.41 -37.65 -14.56
C LEU A 43 1.96 -38.21 -13.20
N LEU A 44 1.41 -37.34 -12.38
CA LEU A 44 0.69 -37.74 -11.16
C LEU A 44 -0.48 -36.79 -10.89
N PHE A 45 -1.34 -36.60 -11.90
CA PHE A 45 -2.69 -36.08 -11.70
C PHE A 45 -3.59 -36.76 -12.70
N LEU A 46 -4.25 -37.84 -12.26
CA LEU A 46 -5.54 -38.36 -12.76
C LEU A 46 -5.84 -39.67 -12.00
N SER A 47 -6.15 -39.53 -10.70
CA SER A 47 -6.74 -40.60 -9.89
C SER A 47 -7.83 -39.98 -9.01
N LEU A 48 -8.93 -39.59 -9.66
CA LEU A 48 -10.19 -39.26 -8.99
C LEU A 48 -11.10 -40.48 -9.11
N SER A 49 -10.99 -41.40 -8.15
CA SER A 49 -11.99 -42.43 -7.96
C SER A 49 -12.15 -42.73 -6.47
N GLN A 50 -13.38 -42.49 -6.01
CA GLN A 50 -14.02 -43.05 -4.81
C GLN A 50 -13.60 -42.49 -3.44
N ILE A 51 -14.34 -41.49 -2.95
CA ILE A 51 -14.71 -41.46 -1.53
C ILE A 51 -16.22 -41.19 -1.40
N ARG A 52 -16.89 -42.21 -0.87
CA ARG A 52 -18.30 -42.26 -0.49
C ARG A 52 -18.53 -41.38 0.75
N SER A 53 -19.71 -40.79 0.82
CA SER A 53 -20.27 -40.02 1.92
C SER A 53 -20.04 -40.62 3.32
N SER A 54 -19.52 -39.81 4.25
CA SER A 54 -19.68 -39.97 5.69
C SER A 54 -19.82 -38.58 6.32
N LEU A 55 -20.96 -38.34 6.98
CA LEU A 55 -21.25 -37.13 7.75
C LEU A 55 -20.33 -36.99 8.98
N HIS A 56 -20.22 -35.75 9.46
CA HIS A 56 -19.61 -35.25 10.72
C HIS A 56 -18.11 -34.93 10.72
N GLY A 57 -17.81 -33.64 10.90
CA GLY A 57 -16.48 -33.09 11.20
C GLY A 57 -16.19 -31.85 10.34
N GLU A 58 -16.12 -30.68 10.98
CA GLU A 58 -15.65 -29.43 10.36
C GLU A 58 -14.39 -29.67 9.54
N ASN A 59 -14.47 -29.51 8.22
CA ASN A 59 -13.31 -29.48 7.34
C ASN A 59 -13.59 -28.49 6.22
N THR A 60 -12.87 -27.39 6.26
CA THR A 60 -12.86 -26.31 5.27
C THR A 60 -12.47 -26.87 3.90
N LEU A 61 -13.31 -26.60 2.89
CA LEU A 61 -13.26 -27.17 1.53
C LEU A 61 -12.16 -26.57 0.61
N PHE A 62 -11.24 -25.77 1.13
CA PHE A 62 -10.21 -25.11 0.31
C PHE A 62 -8.80 -25.63 0.65
N VAL A 63 -8.09 -26.09 -0.38
CA VAL A 63 -6.72 -26.66 -0.35
C VAL A 63 -5.70 -25.62 0.12
N GLU A 64 -6.04 -24.34 0.00
CA GLU A 64 -5.29 -23.15 0.33
C GLU A 64 -4.93 -23.09 1.81
N SER A 65 -5.76 -23.65 2.69
CA SER A 65 -5.47 -23.79 4.12
C SER A 65 -4.25 -24.67 4.42
N LYS A 66 -3.81 -25.49 3.44
CA LYS A 66 -2.62 -26.34 3.51
C LYS A 66 -1.40 -25.73 2.82
N LEU A 67 -1.54 -24.57 2.18
CA LEU A 67 -0.42 -23.80 1.61
C LEU A 67 0.19 -22.94 2.72
N ILE A 68 0.89 -23.59 3.64
CA ILE A 68 1.72 -22.91 4.64
C ILE A 68 2.85 -22.22 3.87
N LEU A 69 2.86 -20.88 3.86
CA LEU A 69 3.96 -20.10 3.31
C LEU A 69 5.26 -20.50 4.05
N PRO A 70 6.39 -20.69 3.34
CA PRO A 70 7.64 -20.97 4.00
C PRO A 70 8.00 -19.82 4.96
N PRO A 71 8.56 -20.11 6.14
CA PRO A 71 9.09 -19.07 7.02
C PRO A 71 10.19 -18.31 6.27
N ILE A 72 10.00 -16.99 6.13
CA ILE A 72 10.95 -16.10 5.46
C ILE A 72 12.25 -16.06 6.29
N PRO A 73 13.43 -16.02 5.65
CA PRO A 73 14.70 -15.90 6.34
C PRO A 73 14.65 -14.78 7.38
N SER A 74 14.98 -15.11 8.62
CA SER A 74 15.04 -14.15 9.71
C SER A 74 16.02 -13.04 9.37
N THR A 75 15.53 -11.83 9.08
CA THR A 75 16.38 -10.63 9.00
C THR A 75 17.16 -10.52 10.30
N PRO A 76 18.47 -10.24 10.28
CA PRO A 76 19.26 -10.19 11.50
C PRO A 76 18.61 -9.26 12.52
N VAL A 77 18.43 -9.74 13.75
CA VAL A 77 18.10 -8.89 14.88
C VAL A 77 19.15 -7.78 14.90
N ASN A 78 18.72 -6.51 14.81
CA ASN A 78 19.52 -5.29 14.68
C ASN A 78 19.88 -4.79 13.26
N ALA A 79 19.34 -5.37 12.18
CA ALA A 79 19.44 -4.74 10.86
C ALA A 79 18.57 -3.47 10.79
N VAL A 80 19.14 -2.38 10.28
CA VAL A 80 18.42 -1.10 10.04
C VAL A 80 17.29 -1.38 9.03
N PRO A 81 16.02 -1.08 9.38
CA PRO A 81 14.92 -1.30 8.46
C PRO A 81 14.99 -0.35 7.27
N ARG A 82 14.26 -0.67 6.21
CA ARG A 82 14.18 0.12 5.00
C ARG A 82 12.72 0.43 4.71
N LEU A 83 12.41 1.72 4.58
CA LEU A 83 11.05 2.19 4.34
C LEU A 83 10.87 2.48 2.85
N ALA A 84 9.69 2.17 2.34
CA ALA A 84 9.27 2.43 0.98
C ALA A 84 8.11 3.42 1.01
N TYR A 85 8.33 4.63 0.53
CA TYR A 85 7.36 5.71 0.57
C TYR A 85 6.65 5.88 -0.77
N LEU A 86 5.32 6.02 -0.73
CA LEU A 86 4.57 6.74 -1.76
C LEU A 86 4.32 8.17 -1.25
N ILE A 87 4.76 9.18 -1.99
CA ILE A 87 4.42 10.58 -1.73
C ILE A 87 3.63 11.10 -2.93
N SER A 88 2.34 11.35 -2.75
CA SER A 88 1.44 11.76 -3.84
C SER A 88 0.88 13.17 -3.67
N GLY A 89 0.77 13.92 -4.75
CA GLY A 89 0.14 15.25 -4.79
C GLY A 89 -0.79 15.42 -5.99
N SER A 90 -1.44 16.58 -6.03
CA SER A 90 -2.33 17.04 -7.09
C SER A 90 -1.84 18.37 -7.67
N ALA A 91 -2.69 19.08 -8.42
CA ALA A 91 -2.38 20.39 -8.97
C ALA A 91 -1.82 21.39 -7.93
N GLY A 92 -0.67 21.98 -8.26
CA GLY A 92 0.03 22.96 -7.45
C GLY A 92 0.74 22.39 -6.22
N ASP A 93 0.77 21.06 -6.03
CA ASP A 93 1.43 20.42 -4.89
C ASP A 93 2.92 20.14 -5.12
N GLY A 94 3.46 20.44 -6.31
CA GLY A 94 4.85 20.14 -6.66
C GLY A 94 5.88 20.69 -5.67
N GLY A 95 5.67 21.91 -5.15
CA GLY A 95 6.53 22.50 -4.12
C GLY A 95 6.49 21.73 -2.80
N SER A 96 5.28 21.53 -2.25
CA SER A 96 5.07 20.80 -1.00
C SER A 96 5.57 19.36 -1.07
N LEU A 97 5.34 18.68 -2.19
CA LEU A 97 5.81 17.32 -2.42
C LEU A 97 7.35 17.24 -2.45
N ARG A 98 8.04 18.19 -3.09
CA ARG A 98 9.51 18.25 -3.07
C ARG A 98 10.05 18.54 -1.67
N ARG A 99 9.38 19.43 -0.92
CA ARG A 99 9.73 19.76 0.46
C ARG A 99 9.61 18.53 1.36
N THR A 100 8.48 17.83 1.32
CA THR A 100 8.22 16.59 2.06
C THR A 100 9.20 15.49 1.68
N LEU A 101 9.50 15.30 0.39
CA LEU A 101 10.50 14.32 -0.06
C LEU A 101 11.87 14.59 0.58
N LYS A 102 12.36 15.84 0.56
CA LYS A 102 13.65 16.18 1.18
C LYS A 102 13.64 15.99 2.70
N ALA A 103 12.52 16.31 3.36
CA ALA A 103 12.35 16.10 4.80
C ALA A 103 12.36 14.61 5.20
N LEU A 104 11.86 13.74 4.32
CA LEU A 104 11.80 12.29 4.52
C LEU A 104 13.01 11.53 3.97
N TYR A 105 13.93 12.19 3.27
CA TYR A 105 14.93 11.49 2.50
C TYR A 105 16.00 10.83 3.38
N HIS A 106 16.27 9.57 3.10
CA HIS A 106 17.34 8.79 3.68
C HIS A 106 17.80 7.73 2.65
N PRO A 107 19.11 7.53 2.44
CA PRO A 107 19.62 6.67 1.37
C PRO A 107 19.25 5.19 1.52
N ALA A 108 18.97 4.71 2.74
CA ALA A 108 18.53 3.32 2.95
C ALA A 108 17.13 3.02 2.42
N ASN A 109 16.27 4.04 2.32
CA ASN A 109 14.85 3.95 1.98
C ASN A 109 14.62 3.95 0.46
N ARG A 110 13.36 3.80 0.05
CA ARG A 110 12.87 3.86 -1.33
C ARG A 110 11.72 4.83 -1.44
N TYR A 111 11.62 5.53 -2.57
CA TYR A 111 10.62 6.56 -2.77
C TYR A 111 9.98 6.42 -4.14
N VAL A 112 8.66 6.38 -4.18
CA VAL A 112 7.85 6.63 -5.36
C VAL A 112 7.12 7.93 -5.15
N VAL A 113 7.21 8.81 -6.14
CA VAL A 113 6.69 10.17 -6.09
C VAL A 113 5.74 10.39 -7.25
N HIS A 114 4.56 10.94 -6.98
CA HIS A 114 3.50 11.06 -7.97
C HIS A 114 2.77 12.40 -7.88
N LEU A 115 2.62 13.08 -9.01
CA LEU A 115 1.64 14.15 -9.20
C LEU A 115 0.58 13.64 -10.16
N ASP A 116 -0.69 13.74 -9.75
CA ASP A 116 -1.80 13.21 -10.53
C ASP A 116 -2.09 14.00 -11.81
N LEU A 117 -3.04 13.54 -12.63
CA LEU A 117 -3.39 14.19 -13.89
C LEU A 117 -4.10 15.55 -13.75
N GLU A 118 -4.48 15.99 -12.55
CA GLU A 118 -4.91 17.37 -12.33
C GLU A 118 -3.73 18.34 -12.43
N ALA A 119 -2.53 17.90 -12.02
CA ALA A 119 -1.32 18.69 -12.17
C ALA A 119 -0.96 18.88 -13.64
N SER A 120 -0.57 20.12 -13.98
CA SER A 120 -0.24 20.47 -15.35
C SER A 120 0.93 19.62 -15.88
N PRO A 121 1.02 19.36 -17.19
CA PRO A 121 2.18 18.68 -17.77
C PRO A 121 3.51 19.35 -17.43
N VAL A 122 3.54 20.68 -17.31
CA VAL A 122 4.71 21.46 -16.92
C VAL A 122 5.12 21.16 -15.49
N GLU A 123 4.18 21.22 -14.54
CA GLU A 123 4.45 20.93 -13.12
C GLU A 123 4.95 19.49 -12.92
N ARG A 124 4.37 18.53 -13.64
CA ARG A 124 4.82 17.13 -13.60
C ARG A 124 6.23 16.97 -14.19
N LEU A 125 6.54 17.66 -15.29
CA LEU A 125 7.87 17.65 -15.88
C LEU A 125 8.90 18.31 -14.95
N GLU A 126 8.55 19.42 -14.30
CA GLU A 126 9.41 20.07 -13.31
C GLU A 126 9.77 19.13 -12.16
N LEU A 127 8.81 18.32 -11.67
CA LEU A 127 9.09 17.32 -10.66
C LEU A 127 10.09 16.25 -11.16
N VAL A 128 9.91 15.76 -12.39
CA VAL A 128 10.83 14.78 -13.00
C VAL A 128 12.25 15.37 -13.12
N VAL A 129 12.36 16.59 -13.64
CA VAL A 129 13.64 17.28 -13.79
C VAL A 129 14.28 17.54 -12.43
N ALA A 130 13.52 18.01 -11.44
CA ALA A 130 14.01 18.27 -10.10
C ALA A 130 14.56 17.02 -9.41
N VAL A 131 13.93 15.85 -9.61
CA VAL A 131 14.44 14.59 -9.05
C VAL A 131 15.67 14.09 -9.82
N ARG A 132 15.66 14.17 -11.15
CA ARG A 132 16.76 13.70 -12.00
C ARG A 132 18.04 14.51 -11.80
N ASP A 133 17.91 15.83 -11.68
CA ASP A 133 19.05 16.75 -11.68
C ASP A 133 19.61 16.98 -10.26
N ASP A 134 18.92 16.53 -9.20
CA ASP A 134 19.46 16.55 -7.84
C ASP A 134 20.63 15.55 -7.70
N ARG A 135 21.77 16.05 -7.25
CA ARG A 135 23.01 15.27 -7.08
C ARG A 135 22.84 14.09 -6.13
N ILE A 136 22.05 14.24 -5.07
CA ILE A 136 21.87 13.18 -4.06
C ILE A 136 20.97 12.08 -4.62
N TYR A 137 19.83 12.45 -5.21
CA TYR A 137 18.91 11.49 -5.80
C TYR A 137 19.53 10.73 -6.97
N SER A 138 20.25 11.41 -7.87
CA SER A 138 20.92 10.76 -9.01
C SER A 138 22.05 9.82 -8.56
N ARG A 139 22.81 10.21 -7.53
CA ARG A 139 23.91 9.37 -7.00
C ARG A 139 23.39 8.10 -6.32
N VAL A 140 22.29 8.19 -5.58
CA VAL A 140 21.76 7.06 -4.79
C VAL A 140 20.78 6.20 -5.61
N GLY A 141 20.00 6.81 -6.50
CA GLY A 141 19.10 6.10 -7.42
C GLY A 141 17.87 5.48 -6.74
N ASN A 142 17.47 5.95 -5.56
CA ASN A 142 16.38 5.38 -4.76
C ASN A 142 15.06 6.18 -4.80
N VAL A 143 14.94 7.16 -5.70
CA VAL A 143 13.74 7.97 -5.92
C VAL A 143 13.22 7.77 -7.34
N ARG A 144 11.97 7.32 -7.47
CA ARG A 144 11.27 7.10 -8.74
C ARG A 144 10.08 8.04 -8.86
N VAL A 145 10.00 8.80 -9.95
CA VAL A 145 8.81 9.59 -10.28
C VAL A 145 7.89 8.78 -11.20
N ILE A 146 6.59 8.76 -10.91
CA ILE A 146 5.59 8.21 -11.82
C ILE A 146 5.34 9.25 -12.93
N GLU A 147 6.01 9.08 -14.07
CA GLU A 147 5.93 9.99 -15.21
C GLU A 147 4.57 9.90 -15.92
N ARG A 148 4.05 8.68 -16.08
CA ARG A 148 2.70 8.42 -16.57
C ARG A 148 1.71 8.55 -15.42
N ALA A 149 1.35 9.79 -15.12
CA ALA A 149 0.46 10.13 -14.03
C ALA A 149 -0.89 9.39 -14.11
N ASN A 150 -1.38 8.99 -12.95
CA ASN A 150 -2.74 8.47 -12.77
C ASN A 150 -3.68 9.65 -12.50
N LEU A 151 -4.94 9.55 -12.89
CA LEU A 151 -5.98 10.48 -12.40
C LEU A 151 -6.49 9.95 -11.06
N VAL A 152 -6.53 10.80 -10.02
CA VAL A 152 -6.86 10.36 -8.66
C VAL A 152 -8.06 11.12 -8.10
N THR A 153 -9.13 10.38 -7.82
CA THR A 153 -10.31 10.87 -7.11
C THR A 153 -10.21 10.47 -5.64
N TYR A 154 -10.16 11.45 -4.72
CA TYR A 154 -9.95 11.23 -3.28
C TYR A 154 -10.91 10.22 -2.66
N ARG A 155 -12.21 10.30 -3.01
CA ARG A 155 -13.26 9.40 -2.49
C ARG A 155 -13.46 8.16 -3.34
N GLY A 156 -12.71 8.01 -4.42
CA GLY A 156 -12.90 6.96 -5.41
C GLY A 156 -11.85 5.84 -5.34
N PRO A 157 -12.09 4.73 -6.05
CA PRO A 157 -11.16 3.62 -6.22
C PRO A 157 -9.85 4.00 -6.93
N THR A 158 -9.81 5.07 -7.72
CA THR A 158 -8.58 5.48 -8.41
C THR A 158 -7.44 5.83 -7.45
N MET A 159 -7.75 6.30 -6.24
CA MET A 159 -6.74 6.47 -5.19
C MET A 159 -6.18 5.14 -4.69
N VAL A 160 -7.01 4.09 -4.54
CA VAL A 160 -6.55 2.73 -4.22
C VAL A 160 -5.66 2.19 -5.33
N ALA A 161 -6.09 2.34 -6.58
CA ALA A 161 -5.32 1.92 -7.75
C ALA A 161 -3.95 2.61 -7.82
N ASN A 162 -3.89 3.91 -7.52
CA ASN A 162 -2.63 4.66 -7.45
C ASN A 162 -1.69 4.13 -6.35
N THR A 163 -2.22 3.85 -5.16
CA THR A 163 -1.43 3.27 -4.06
C THR A 163 -0.89 1.88 -4.43
N LEU A 164 -1.72 1.03 -5.04
CA LEU A 164 -1.29 -0.29 -5.52
C LEU A 164 -0.27 -0.19 -6.66
N HIS A 165 -0.40 0.78 -7.58
CA HIS A 165 0.57 1.01 -8.65
C HIS A 165 1.94 1.40 -8.08
N ALA A 166 1.99 2.33 -7.13
CA ALA A 166 3.25 2.70 -6.47
C ALA A 166 3.89 1.53 -5.72
N ALA A 167 3.08 0.75 -5.00
CA ALA A 167 3.53 -0.46 -4.33
C ALA A 167 4.09 -1.51 -5.32
N ALA A 168 3.45 -1.70 -6.46
CA ALA A 168 3.94 -2.61 -7.51
C ALA A 168 5.28 -2.15 -8.10
N ILE A 169 5.48 -0.84 -8.31
CA ILE A 169 6.77 -0.28 -8.73
C ILE A 169 7.85 -0.61 -7.69
N LEU A 170 7.55 -0.42 -6.40
CA LEU A 170 8.50 -0.70 -5.31
C LEU A 170 8.83 -2.19 -5.16
N LEU A 171 7.88 -3.09 -5.40
CA LEU A 171 8.15 -4.53 -5.43
C LEU A 171 9.02 -4.91 -6.64
N LYS A 172 8.78 -4.31 -7.80
CA LYS A 172 9.48 -4.67 -9.04
C LYS A 172 10.88 -4.07 -9.13
N GLU A 173 11.04 -2.82 -8.72
CA GLU A 173 12.23 -2.00 -9.01
C GLU A 173 12.86 -1.43 -7.73
N GLY A 174 12.18 -1.47 -6.59
CA GLY A 174 12.65 -0.89 -5.33
C GLY A 174 13.68 -1.74 -4.58
N GLY A 175 13.94 -2.99 -4.99
CA GLY A 175 14.81 -3.91 -4.23
C GLY A 175 14.26 -4.18 -2.83
N ASP A 176 15.14 -4.40 -1.84
CA ASP A 176 14.69 -4.78 -0.49
C ASP A 176 14.14 -3.60 0.31
N TRP A 177 12.95 -3.76 0.88
CA TRP A 177 12.34 -2.88 1.87
C TRP A 177 11.40 -3.65 2.82
N ASP A 178 11.19 -3.13 4.03
CA ASP A 178 10.44 -3.81 5.10
C ASP A 178 8.99 -3.32 5.22
N TRP A 179 8.78 -2.01 5.07
CA TRP A 179 7.47 -1.37 5.21
C TRP A 179 7.19 -0.37 4.12
N PHE A 180 5.96 -0.37 3.63
CA PHE A 180 5.39 0.61 2.72
C PHE A 180 4.58 1.66 3.50
N ILE A 181 4.82 2.94 3.24
CA ILE A 181 4.11 4.07 3.85
C ILE A 181 3.54 4.94 2.74
N ASN A 182 2.24 5.22 2.77
CA ASN A 182 1.63 6.20 1.87
C ASN A 182 1.48 7.55 2.57
N LEU A 183 1.83 8.62 1.86
CA LEU A 183 1.73 10.02 2.28
C LEU A 183 1.22 10.89 1.12
N SER A 184 0.60 12.00 1.45
CA SER A 184 0.26 13.07 0.51
C SER A 184 1.19 14.27 0.63
N ALA A 185 1.07 15.20 -0.30
CA ALA A 185 1.74 16.49 -0.24
C ALA A 185 1.32 17.38 0.95
N SER A 186 0.24 17.02 1.67
CA SER A 186 -0.19 17.71 2.89
C SER A 186 0.21 17.01 4.19
N ASP A 187 0.96 15.91 4.10
CA ASP A 187 1.57 15.24 5.26
C ASP A 187 3.01 15.73 5.46
N TYR A 188 3.46 15.75 6.71
CA TYR A 188 4.83 16.12 7.05
C TYR A 188 5.38 15.28 8.22
N PRO A 189 6.67 14.90 8.20
CA PRO A 189 7.27 14.18 9.33
C PRO A 189 7.43 15.10 10.54
N LEU A 190 7.18 14.53 11.72
CA LEU A 190 7.47 15.15 13.03
C LEU A 190 8.75 14.62 13.66
N VAL A 191 9.40 13.64 13.02
CA VAL A 191 10.59 12.95 13.51
C VAL A 191 11.60 12.75 12.39
N THR A 192 12.88 12.70 12.73
CA THR A 192 13.93 12.41 11.75
C THR A 192 13.84 10.97 11.25
N GLN A 193 14.36 10.70 10.04
CA GLN A 193 14.43 9.33 9.54
C GLN A 193 15.34 8.45 10.41
N ASP A 194 16.46 8.97 10.92
CA ASP A 194 17.33 8.22 11.81
C ASP A 194 16.59 7.79 13.10
N ASP A 195 15.77 8.67 13.70
CA ASP A 195 14.95 8.34 14.87
C ASP A 195 13.85 7.31 14.55
N LEU A 196 13.19 7.45 13.40
CA LEU A 196 12.15 6.53 12.96
C LEU A 196 12.73 5.14 12.71
N LEU A 197 13.79 5.05 11.90
CA LEU A 197 14.49 3.80 11.60
C LEU A 197 15.04 3.13 12.85
N TYR A 198 15.61 3.92 13.78
CA TYR A 198 16.10 3.42 15.05
C TYR A 198 14.98 2.84 15.91
N THR A 199 13.83 3.50 15.98
CA THR A 199 12.67 3.00 16.73
C THR A 199 12.12 1.73 16.10
N LEU A 200 11.93 1.74 14.78
CA LEU A 200 11.44 0.60 14.03
C LEU A 200 12.42 -0.57 14.10
N SER A 201 13.72 -0.35 14.29
CA SER A 201 14.72 -1.43 14.38
C SER A 201 14.38 -2.52 15.41
N SER A 202 13.72 -2.14 16.50
CA SER A 202 13.28 -3.04 17.58
C SER A 202 11.94 -3.75 17.33
N LEU A 203 11.22 -3.43 16.25
CA LEU A 203 9.88 -3.93 15.98
C LEU A 203 9.89 -5.12 15.01
N PRO A 204 9.02 -6.12 15.18
CA PRO A 204 8.85 -7.19 14.20
C PRO A 204 8.40 -6.65 12.82
N ARG A 205 9.10 -7.03 11.73
CA ARG A 205 8.89 -6.50 10.36
C ARG A 205 7.54 -6.85 9.73
N GLN A 206 6.89 -7.89 10.23
CA GLN A 206 5.58 -8.34 9.80
C GLN A 206 4.43 -7.44 10.28
N LEU A 207 4.68 -6.50 11.20
CA LEU A 207 3.62 -5.65 11.73
C LEU A 207 3.06 -4.69 10.67
N ASN A 208 1.74 -4.51 10.68
CA ASN A 208 0.99 -3.62 9.79
C ASN A 208 0.28 -2.57 10.66
N PHE A 209 0.66 -1.31 10.56
CA PHE A 209 0.04 -0.19 11.26
C PHE A 209 -1.09 0.35 10.40
N ILE A 210 -2.29 -0.08 10.76
CA ILE A 210 -3.53 0.19 10.04
C ILE A 210 -4.64 0.35 11.06
N GLU A 211 -5.09 1.58 11.27
CA GLU A 211 -6.26 1.85 12.10
C GLU A 211 -7.48 1.22 11.44
N HIS A 212 -8.26 0.42 12.17
CA HIS A 212 -9.41 -0.29 11.61
C HIS A 212 -10.49 -0.59 12.65
N THR A 213 -11.73 -0.64 12.16
CA THR A 213 -12.89 -1.15 12.87
C THR A 213 -13.82 -1.92 11.93
N SER A 214 -14.47 -2.95 12.47
CA SER A 214 -15.57 -3.64 11.78
C SER A 214 -16.95 -3.05 12.10
N ASP A 215 -17.02 -2.14 13.07
CA ASP A 215 -18.24 -1.37 13.35
C ASP A 215 -18.30 -0.20 12.37
N ILE A 216 -18.91 -0.46 11.22
CA ILE A 216 -19.04 0.53 10.14
C ILE A 216 -20.25 1.47 10.34
N GLY A 217 -21.16 1.17 11.27
CA GLY A 217 -22.32 2.00 11.62
C GLY A 217 -23.02 2.66 10.43
N TRP A 218 -23.14 3.99 10.47
CA TRP A 218 -23.79 4.78 9.42
C TRP A 218 -23.11 4.64 8.04
N LYS A 219 -21.82 4.29 7.99
CA LYS A 219 -21.08 4.11 6.73
C LYS A 219 -21.64 2.95 5.91
N GLU A 220 -22.33 1.99 6.53
CA GLU A 220 -23.04 0.94 5.79
C GLU A 220 -24.04 1.55 4.79
N TYR A 221 -24.88 2.47 5.28
CA TYR A 221 -25.96 3.07 4.49
C TYR A 221 -25.49 4.23 3.60
N GLN A 222 -24.41 4.92 3.98
CA GLN A 222 -23.90 6.07 3.24
C GLN A 222 -22.73 5.75 2.29
N ARG A 223 -22.03 4.62 2.48
CA ARG A 223 -20.84 4.27 1.68
C ARG A 223 -20.88 2.87 1.07
N ALA A 224 -21.35 1.87 1.81
CA ALA A 224 -21.30 0.47 1.36
C ALA A 224 -22.45 0.10 0.42
N LYS A 225 -23.69 0.44 0.80
CA LYS A 225 -24.91 0.19 0.01
C LYS A 225 -25.05 1.10 -1.22
N PRO A 226 -24.73 2.40 -1.13
CA PRO A 226 -24.69 3.25 -2.33
C PRO A 226 -23.63 2.77 -3.31
N VAL A 227 -23.91 2.96 -4.60
CA VAL A 227 -23.00 2.62 -5.69
C VAL A 227 -22.51 3.92 -6.31
N ILE A 228 -21.18 4.04 -6.45
CA ILE A 228 -20.55 5.18 -7.12
C ILE A 228 -19.82 4.73 -8.38
N ILE A 229 -19.70 5.62 -9.35
CA ILE A 229 -18.78 5.48 -10.49
C ILE A 229 -17.72 6.58 -10.35
N ASP A 230 -16.45 6.19 -10.43
CA ASP A 230 -15.33 7.10 -10.45
C ASP A 230 -15.04 7.57 -11.88
N PRO A 231 -15.22 8.85 -12.21
CA PRO A 231 -14.98 9.38 -13.54
C PRO A 231 -13.53 9.24 -13.98
N GLY A 232 -12.60 9.16 -13.02
CA GLY A 232 -11.19 8.96 -13.30
C GLY A 232 -10.87 7.65 -14.01
N LEU A 233 -11.84 6.72 -14.11
CA LEU A 233 -11.70 5.47 -14.86
C LEU A 233 -11.99 5.59 -16.36
N TYR A 234 -12.69 6.64 -16.81
CA TYR A 234 -13.09 6.81 -18.22
C TYR A 234 -12.96 8.23 -18.77
N SER A 235 -12.59 9.20 -17.93
CA SER A 235 -12.41 10.61 -18.28
C SER A 235 -11.01 11.07 -17.89
N LEU A 236 -10.46 12.03 -18.63
CA LEU A 236 -9.23 12.74 -18.26
C LEU A 236 -9.51 14.03 -17.48
N HIS A 237 -10.77 14.49 -17.45
CA HIS A 237 -11.18 15.62 -16.65
C HIS A 237 -11.49 15.17 -15.24
N LYS A 238 -10.76 15.71 -14.26
CA LYS A 238 -11.00 15.42 -12.85
C LYS A 238 -12.36 15.95 -12.41
N SER A 239 -13.13 15.09 -11.77
CA SER A 239 -14.38 15.44 -11.11
C SER A 239 -14.59 14.55 -9.90
N ASP A 240 -15.56 14.91 -9.07
CA ASP A 240 -15.98 14.04 -7.98
C ASP A 240 -16.71 12.79 -8.50
N VAL A 241 -16.97 11.83 -7.61
CA VAL A 241 -17.67 10.58 -7.95
C VAL A 241 -19.11 10.83 -8.40
N PHE A 242 -19.59 10.03 -9.37
CA PHE A 242 -21.00 10.00 -9.73
C PHE A 242 -21.76 9.00 -8.88
N TRP A 243 -22.96 9.38 -8.47
CA TRP A 243 -23.85 8.52 -7.71
C TRP A 243 -24.81 7.78 -8.63
N ILE A 244 -24.99 6.49 -8.35
CA ILE A 244 -26.01 5.66 -8.99
C ILE A 244 -27.27 5.67 -8.12
N THR A 245 -28.43 5.71 -8.78
CA THR A 245 -29.73 5.76 -8.11
C THR A 245 -30.01 4.48 -7.34
N GLU A 246 -29.68 3.33 -7.93
CA GLU A 246 -29.82 2.01 -7.34
C GLU A 246 -28.76 1.76 -6.26
N LYS A 247 -29.16 1.02 -5.23
CA LYS A 247 -28.29 0.57 -4.14
C LYS A 247 -28.06 -0.94 -4.26
N ARG A 248 -26.97 -1.41 -3.68
CA ARG A 248 -26.65 -2.85 -3.54
C ARG A 248 -26.76 -3.31 -2.09
N SER A 249 -26.85 -4.62 -1.89
CA SER A 249 -26.59 -5.23 -0.58
C SER A 249 -25.09 -5.15 -0.24
N VAL A 250 -24.78 -5.23 1.06
CA VAL A 250 -23.39 -5.37 1.51
C VAL A 250 -22.81 -6.72 1.09
N ALA A 251 -21.49 -6.79 0.96
CA ALA A 251 -20.80 -8.04 0.66
C ALA A 251 -21.10 -9.12 1.72
N THR A 252 -21.38 -10.34 1.25
CA THR A 252 -21.59 -11.52 2.11
C THR A 252 -20.40 -12.47 2.11
N ALA A 253 -19.49 -12.34 1.13
CA ALA A 253 -18.31 -13.20 0.99
C ALA A 253 -17.18 -12.86 1.99
N TYR A 254 -17.20 -11.68 2.59
CA TYR A 254 -16.23 -11.20 3.58
C TYR A 254 -16.85 -10.09 4.42
N LYS A 255 -16.25 -9.82 5.58
CA LYS A 255 -16.69 -8.75 6.47
C LYS A 255 -16.05 -7.42 6.06
N LEU A 256 -16.82 -6.34 6.02
CA LEU A 256 -16.28 -5.01 5.73
C LEU A 256 -15.56 -4.43 6.95
N PHE A 257 -14.42 -3.79 6.70
CA PHE A 257 -13.68 -2.99 7.66
C PHE A 257 -13.43 -1.59 7.10
N THR A 258 -13.30 -0.62 7.98
CA THR A 258 -12.99 0.77 7.65
C THR A 258 -11.98 1.35 8.62
N GLY A 259 -11.24 2.36 8.19
CA GLY A 259 -10.31 3.10 9.04
C GLY A 259 -9.64 4.25 8.30
N SER A 260 -8.47 4.66 8.79
CA SER A 260 -7.65 5.73 8.19
C SER A 260 -7.14 5.34 6.79
N ALA A 261 -7.13 6.29 5.86
CA ALA A 261 -6.50 6.07 4.55
C ALA A 261 -4.96 6.03 4.60
N TRP A 262 -4.36 6.40 5.74
CA TRP A 262 -2.92 6.46 5.96
C TRP A 262 -2.45 5.26 6.75
N MET A 263 -1.41 4.59 6.26
CA MET A 263 -0.98 3.31 6.81
C MET A 263 0.53 3.12 6.69
N MET A 264 1.07 2.22 7.51
CA MET A 264 2.38 1.61 7.30
C MET A 264 2.23 0.11 7.23
N LEU A 265 2.39 -0.46 6.04
CA LEU A 265 2.08 -1.84 5.71
C LEU A 265 3.36 -2.65 5.50
N SER A 266 3.43 -3.86 6.05
CA SER A 266 4.56 -4.77 5.85
C SER A 266 4.73 -5.15 4.38
N HIS A 267 5.96 -5.43 3.97
CA HIS A 267 6.28 -5.97 2.64
C HIS A 267 5.41 -7.16 2.28
N GLN A 268 5.26 -8.11 3.21
CA GLN A 268 4.47 -9.33 3.01
C GLN A 268 3.00 -9.04 2.72
N PHE A 269 2.39 -8.05 3.39
CA PHE A 269 1.00 -7.69 3.15
C PHE A 269 0.83 -6.98 1.79
N ILE A 270 1.79 -6.15 1.40
CA ILE A 270 1.80 -5.52 0.08
C ILE A 270 1.95 -6.56 -1.04
N GLU A 271 2.87 -7.52 -0.88
CA GLU A 271 2.99 -8.67 -1.78
C GLU A 271 1.67 -9.42 -1.90
N PHE A 272 1.00 -9.68 -0.78
CA PHE A 272 -0.31 -10.32 -0.80
C PHE A 272 -1.34 -9.50 -1.59
N CYS A 273 -1.40 -8.18 -1.40
CA CYS A 273 -2.31 -7.31 -2.15
C CYS A 273 -2.05 -7.31 -3.66
N ILE A 274 -0.78 -7.34 -4.08
CA ILE A 274 -0.38 -7.24 -5.50
C ILE A 274 -0.47 -8.60 -6.19
N TRP A 275 0.11 -9.64 -5.60
CA TRP A 275 0.17 -10.96 -6.21
C TRP A 275 -1.13 -11.74 -6.03
N GLY A 276 -1.87 -11.51 -4.94
CA GLY A 276 -3.16 -12.15 -4.67
C GLY A 276 -3.08 -13.66 -4.87
N TRP A 277 -2.23 -14.35 -4.10
CA TRP A 277 -2.08 -15.80 -4.22
C TRP A 277 -3.38 -16.53 -3.89
N ASP A 278 -4.19 -15.94 -3.01
CA ASP A 278 -5.63 -16.21 -2.92
C ASP A 278 -6.42 -15.12 -3.67
N ASN A 279 -7.68 -15.40 -4.00
CA ASN A 279 -8.48 -14.46 -4.79
C ASN A 279 -9.08 -13.29 -3.97
N LEU A 280 -8.78 -13.19 -2.67
CA LEU A 280 -9.41 -12.22 -1.77
C LEU A 280 -9.07 -10.77 -2.16
N PRO A 281 -7.79 -10.36 -2.33
CA PRO A 281 -7.46 -8.98 -2.73
C PRO A 281 -8.14 -8.54 -4.02
N ARG A 282 -8.28 -9.43 -5.01
CA ARG A 282 -8.96 -9.14 -6.28
C ARG A 282 -10.46 -8.98 -6.11
N THR A 283 -11.08 -9.91 -5.36
CA THR A 283 -12.53 -9.88 -5.10
C THR A 283 -12.92 -8.61 -4.33
N VAL A 284 -12.14 -8.25 -3.31
CA VAL A 284 -12.35 -7.03 -2.54
C VAL A 284 -12.12 -5.81 -3.44
N LEU A 285 -11.08 -5.79 -4.29
CA LEU A 285 -10.82 -4.67 -5.20
C LEU A 285 -11.99 -4.43 -6.16
N MET A 286 -12.56 -5.50 -6.73
CA MET A 286 -13.74 -5.41 -7.60
C MET A 286 -14.94 -4.79 -6.87
N TYR A 287 -15.17 -5.15 -5.60
CA TYR A 287 -16.26 -4.55 -4.82
C TYR A 287 -16.01 -3.08 -4.49
N TYR A 288 -14.76 -2.73 -4.18
CA TYR A 288 -14.34 -1.38 -3.83
C TYR A 288 -14.26 -0.43 -5.03
N ALA A 289 -14.28 -0.95 -6.27
CA ALA A 289 -14.41 -0.16 -7.49
C ALA A 289 -15.68 0.73 -7.53
N ASN A 290 -16.71 0.39 -6.77
CA ASN A 290 -17.94 1.17 -6.67
C ASN A 290 -18.33 1.50 -5.21
N PHE A 291 -17.35 1.59 -4.31
CA PHE A 291 -17.54 1.90 -2.90
C PHE A 291 -17.03 3.31 -2.58
N LEU A 292 -17.82 4.14 -1.90
CA LEU A 292 -17.40 5.51 -1.53
C LEU A 292 -16.31 5.52 -0.45
N SER A 293 -15.30 6.36 -0.61
CA SER A 293 -14.11 6.42 0.26
C SER A 293 -13.36 5.09 0.26
N SER A 294 -13.14 4.51 -0.92
CA SER A 294 -12.49 3.21 -1.08
C SER A 294 -11.13 3.05 -0.37
N PRO A 295 -10.26 4.09 -0.32
CA PRO A 295 -8.98 4.03 0.42
C PRO A 295 -9.14 3.77 1.92
N GLU A 296 -10.24 4.21 2.52
CA GLU A 296 -10.58 4.00 3.94
C GLU A 296 -11.17 2.61 4.22
N GLY A 297 -11.09 1.66 3.29
CA GLY A 297 -11.71 0.34 3.47
C GLY A 297 -11.09 -0.83 2.72
N TYR A 298 -10.47 -0.62 1.55
CA TYR A 298 -9.89 -1.71 0.75
C TYR A 298 -8.84 -2.50 1.54
N PHE A 299 -7.75 -1.85 1.96
CA PHE A 299 -6.65 -2.51 2.67
C PHE A 299 -7.10 -3.12 4.00
N HIS A 300 -7.95 -2.40 4.74
CA HIS A 300 -8.58 -2.85 5.99
C HIS A 300 -9.37 -4.14 5.81
N THR A 301 -10.22 -4.20 4.79
CA THR A 301 -11.04 -5.37 4.50
C THR A 301 -10.17 -6.54 4.04
N VAL A 302 -9.14 -6.31 3.22
CA VAL A 302 -8.23 -7.38 2.80
C VAL A 302 -7.47 -7.95 4.01
N ILE A 303 -6.83 -7.11 4.83
CA ILE A 303 -5.98 -7.59 5.92
C ILE A 303 -6.77 -8.30 7.02
N CYS A 304 -7.96 -7.80 7.36
CA CYS A 304 -8.77 -8.35 8.45
C CYS A 304 -9.56 -9.61 8.05
N ASN A 305 -9.67 -9.92 6.75
CA ASN A 305 -10.28 -11.17 6.27
C ASN A 305 -9.24 -12.22 5.83
N ALA A 306 -7.95 -11.93 5.96
CA ALA A 306 -6.86 -12.84 5.62
C ALA A 306 -6.25 -13.47 6.90
N PRO A 307 -6.50 -14.76 7.20
CA PRO A 307 -6.10 -15.39 8.47
C PRO A 307 -4.60 -15.28 8.78
N GLN A 308 -3.75 -15.30 7.75
CA GLN A 308 -2.30 -15.17 7.87
C GLN A 308 -1.85 -13.82 8.46
N PHE A 309 -2.70 -12.79 8.47
CA PHE A 309 -2.38 -11.46 9.02
C PHE A 309 -3.07 -11.13 10.35
N SER A 310 -3.92 -12.01 10.89
CA SER A 310 -4.76 -11.69 12.07
C SER A 310 -4.01 -11.22 13.31
N ASN A 311 -2.76 -11.64 13.50
CA ASN A 311 -1.90 -11.23 14.64
C ASN A 311 -0.81 -10.22 14.28
N THR A 312 -0.91 -9.62 13.09
CA THR A 312 0.09 -8.68 12.58
C THR A 312 -0.40 -7.23 12.53
N THR A 313 -1.70 -7.00 12.79
CA THR A 313 -2.29 -5.66 12.72
C THR A 313 -2.08 -4.88 14.01
N VAL A 314 -1.59 -3.66 13.87
CA VAL A 314 -1.50 -2.63 14.91
C VAL A 314 -2.55 -1.57 14.60
N ASN A 315 -3.53 -1.40 15.49
CA ASN A 315 -4.66 -0.50 15.28
C ASN A 315 -4.30 0.97 15.55
N HIS A 316 -3.45 1.54 14.69
CA HIS A 316 -2.97 2.92 14.76
C HIS A 316 -2.44 3.34 13.37
N ASP A 317 -2.67 4.58 12.94
CA ASP A 317 -2.30 5.07 11.60
C ASP A 317 -0.99 5.88 11.56
N LEU A 318 -0.39 6.13 12.73
CA LEU A 318 0.88 6.84 12.93
C LEU A 318 0.81 8.35 12.64
N HIS A 319 -0.38 8.92 12.54
CA HIS A 319 -0.57 10.35 12.26
C HIS A 319 -1.16 11.08 13.46
N TYR A 320 -0.67 12.29 13.71
CA TYR A 320 -1.44 13.29 14.43
C TYR A 320 -2.39 13.97 13.45
N ILE A 321 -3.69 13.91 13.75
CA ILE A 321 -4.75 14.52 12.95
C ILE A 321 -5.71 15.25 13.88
N SER A 322 -5.94 16.53 13.60
CA SER A 322 -6.94 17.33 14.29
C SER A 322 -8.27 17.30 13.55
N TRP A 323 -9.33 16.87 14.23
CA TRP A 323 -10.68 16.71 13.66
C TRP A 323 -11.70 17.57 14.40
N ASP A 324 -12.72 18.03 13.67
CA ASP A 324 -13.97 18.47 14.29
C ASP A 324 -14.57 17.34 15.16
N ASN A 325 -15.40 17.71 16.14
CA ASN A 325 -16.24 16.75 16.86
C ASN A 325 -17.73 17.09 16.67
N PRO A 326 -18.51 16.29 15.91
CA PRO A 326 -18.11 15.08 15.20
C PRO A 326 -17.21 15.36 13.97
N PRO A 327 -16.40 14.38 13.52
CA PRO A 327 -15.51 14.57 12.36
C PRO A 327 -16.26 14.94 11.07
N LYS A 328 -15.78 15.98 10.39
CA LYS A 328 -16.22 16.35 9.04
C LYS A 328 -15.44 15.58 7.96
N GLN A 329 -15.68 15.89 6.68
CA GLN A 329 -15.02 15.22 5.54
C GLN A 329 -13.49 15.42 5.51
N HIS A 330 -13.00 16.57 5.95
CA HIS A 330 -11.57 16.89 5.94
C HIS A 330 -11.13 17.34 7.34
N PRO A 331 -9.94 16.93 7.80
CA PRO A 331 -9.39 17.39 9.06
C PRO A 331 -9.02 18.87 8.99
N HIS A 332 -8.83 19.50 10.16
CA HIS A 332 -8.36 20.88 10.23
C HIS A 332 -6.98 21.03 9.60
N PHE A 333 -6.72 22.22 9.07
CA PHE A 333 -5.36 22.61 8.72
C PHE A 333 -4.59 22.90 10.01
N LEU A 334 -3.44 22.25 10.15
CA LEU A 334 -2.56 22.44 11.30
C LEU A 334 -1.76 23.74 11.12
N THR A 335 -1.63 24.48 12.21
CA THR A 335 -0.97 25.79 12.27
C THR A 335 0.04 25.82 13.43
N LEU A 336 0.73 26.96 13.61
CA LEU A 336 1.63 27.17 14.75
C LEU A 336 0.95 26.93 16.12
N ASN A 337 -0.36 27.18 16.22
CA ASN A 337 -1.12 26.96 17.46
C ASN A 337 -1.20 25.48 17.84
N ASP A 338 -1.10 24.58 16.86
CA ASP A 338 -1.19 23.13 17.05
C ASP A 338 0.18 22.50 17.33
N PHE A 339 1.27 23.26 17.21
CA PHE A 339 2.65 22.75 17.30
C PHE A 339 2.93 21.98 18.59
N SER A 340 2.49 22.53 19.73
CA SER A 340 2.65 21.85 21.02
C SER A 340 1.90 20.50 21.03
N GLN A 341 0.68 20.43 20.49
CA GLN A 341 -0.10 19.20 20.45
C GLN A 341 0.52 18.15 19.53
N MET A 342 1.05 18.58 18.38
CA MET A 342 1.81 17.72 17.47
C MET A 342 2.99 17.06 18.19
N VAL A 343 3.79 17.86 18.90
CA VAL A 343 4.92 17.39 19.71
C VAL A 343 4.48 16.39 20.80
N HIS A 344 3.44 16.72 21.55
CA HIS A 344 2.95 15.86 22.65
C HIS A 344 2.28 14.56 22.16
N SER A 345 1.82 14.50 20.90
CA SER A 345 1.18 13.33 20.33
C SER A 345 2.11 12.11 20.23
N ASN A 346 3.42 12.35 20.12
CA ASN A 346 4.44 11.32 19.79
C ASN A 346 4.18 10.57 18.47
N ALA A 347 3.36 11.11 17.58
CA ALA A 347 3.17 10.57 16.24
C ALA A 347 4.38 10.91 15.35
N PRO A 348 4.85 9.99 14.49
CA PRO A 348 5.94 10.28 13.55
C PRO A 348 5.53 11.19 12.39
N PHE A 349 4.24 11.30 12.09
CA PHE A 349 3.69 12.14 11.02
C PHE A 349 2.53 13.00 11.52
N ALA A 350 2.24 14.09 10.82
CA ALA A 350 1.06 14.91 11.07
C ALA A 350 0.38 15.36 9.77
N ARG A 351 -0.92 15.63 9.86
CA ARG A 351 -1.72 16.18 8.76
C ARG A 351 -2.96 16.95 9.22
N LYS A 352 -3.47 17.90 8.42
CA LYS A 352 -2.96 18.32 7.11
C LYS A 352 -2.37 19.72 7.16
N PHE A 353 -1.30 19.98 6.42
CA PHE A 353 -0.65 21.29 6.37
C PHE A 353 -1.08 22.09 5.13
N PRO A 354 -1.26 23.42 5.26
CA PRO A 354 -1.32 24.32 4.11
C PRO A 354 0.04 24.38 3.39
N LYS A 355 0.01 24.80 2.13
CA LYS A 355 1.23 25.02 1.33
C LYS A 355 2.02 26.18 1.92
N GLU A 356 3.33 25.99 2.11
CA GLU A 356 4.26 27.00 2.62
C GLU A 356 3.83 27.67 3.94
N ASP A 357 3.11 26.93 4.79
CA ASP A 357 2.71 27.44 6.11
C ASP A 357 3.93 27.58 7.05
N PRO A 358 4.05 28.66 7.83
CA PRO A 358 5.16 28.86 8.78
C PRO A 358 5.34 27.73 9.80
N VAL A 359 4.31 26.94 10.09
CA VAL A 359 4.43 25.77 10.98
C VAL A 359 5.39 24.73 10.41
N LEU A 360 5.47 24.59 9.09
CA LEU A 360 6.42 23.68 8.44
C LEU A 360 7.87 24.13 8.71
N ASP A 361 8.12 25.43 8.71
CA ASP A 361 9.44 25.98 9.03
C ASP A 361 9.78 25.76 10.52
N GLN A 362 8.79 25.82 11.40
CA GLN A 362 8.98 25.50 12.82
C GLN A 362 9.33 24.02 13.01
N ILE A 363 8.61 23.10 12.35
CA ILE A 363 8.91 21.66 12.38
C ILE A 363 10.32 21.39 11.85
N ASP A 364 10.68 22.01 10.72
CA ASP A 364 12.00 21.86 10.11
C ASP A 364 13.13 22.26 11.07
N ARG A 365 12.99 23.41 11.74
CA ARG A 365 14.02 23.90 12.67
C ARG A 365 14.06 23.11 13.97
N GLU A 366 12.91 22.89 14.60
CA GLU A 366 12.85 22.40 15.99
C GLU A 366 12.83 20.87 16.10
N LEU A 367 12.19 20.18 15.15
CA LEU A 367 12.02 18.72 15.22
C LEU A 367 12.96 17.98 14.28
N LEU A 368 13.20 18.52 13.09
CA LEU A 368 13.97 17.84 12.06
C LEU A 368 15.42 18.32 11.95
N SER A 369 15.75 19.47 12.55
CA SER A 369 17.07 20.13 12.37
C SER A 369 17.45 20.27 10.89
N ARG A 370 16.46 20.55 10.03
CA ARG A 370 16.61 20.59 8.57
C ARG A 370 17.30 21.88 8.15
N ASN A 371 18.35 21.77 7.35
CA ASN A 371 19.09 22.93 6.87
C ASN A 371 18.38 23.57 5.66
N ALA A 372 18.29 24.90 5.65
CA ALA A 372 17.69 25.65 4.55
C ALA A 372 18.55 25.66 3.26
N SER A 373 19.87 25.41 3.34
CA SER A 373 20.77 25.50 2.19
C SER A 373 20.56 24.36 1.17
N ASP A 374 20.52 23.12 1.64
CA ASP A 374 20.33 21.92 0.82
C ASP A 374 18.89 21.36 0.91
N GLY A 375 18.18 21.68 1.99
CA GLY A 375 16.80 21.28 2.25
C GLY A 375 16.63 19.87 2.80
N PHE A 376 17.70 19.11 3.04
CA PHE A 376 17.67 17.75 3.58
C PHE A 376 17.77 17.72 5.10
N VAL A 377 17.21 16.66 5.70
CA VAL A 377 17.44 16.36 7.12
C VAL A 377 18.78 15.65 7.25
N HIS A 378 19.69 16.25 8.02
CA HIS A 378 21.05 15.73 8.17
C HIS A 378 21.05 14.58 9.18
N GLY A 379 21.27 13.36 8.68
CA GLY A 379 21.47 12.15 9.49
C GLY A 379 22.91 11.64 9.44
N GLY A 380 23.15 10.45 10.00
CA GLY A 380 24.48 9.80 9.96
C GLY A 380 25.06 9.59 8.56
N TRP A 381 24.20 9.63 7.53
CA TRP A 381 24.54 9.48 6.12
C TRP A 381 25.02 10.77 5.43
N PHE A 382 24.60 11.96 5.89
CA PHE A 382 24.72 13.20 5.11
C PHE A 382 26.17 13.66 4.92
N ASP A 383 26.95 13.68 6.02
CA ASP A 383 28.36 14.06 5.99
C ASP A 383 29.20 13.11 5.12
N ARG A 384 28.86 11.82 5.13
CA ARG A 384 29.60 10.77 4.40
C ARG A 384 29.34 10.85 2.90
N LEU A 385 28.10 11.10 2.51
CA LEU A 385 27.75 11.30 1.10
C LEU A 385 28.39 12.58 0.53
N ASN A 386 28.59 13.63 1.33
CA ASN A 386 29.25 14.85 0.86
C ASN A 386 30.78 14.79 0.84
N ASN A 387 31.40 13.86 1.57
CA ASN A 387 32.85 13.71 1.57
C ASN A 387 33.34 13.07 0.26
N VAL A 388 33.94 13.88 -0.62
CA VAL A 388 34.42 13.48 -1.96
C VAL A 388 35.52 12.42 -1.87
N ASN A 389 36.24 12.34 -0.76
CA ASN A 389 37.29 11.35 -0.53
C ASN A 389 36.75 9.97 -0.13
N ASP A 390 35.46 9.85 0.21
CA ASP A 390 34.82 8.57 0.50
C ASP A 390 34.05 8.07 -0.73
N SER A 391 34.81 7.69 -1.76
CA SER A 391 34.29 6.99 -2.95
C SER A 391 33.77 5.59 -2.61
N SER A 392 34.00 5.10 -1.38
CA SER A 392 33.63 3.77 -0.91
C SER A 392 32.28 3.70 -0.18
N TYR A 393 31.65 4.86 0.11
CA TYR A 393 30.34 4.87 0.75
C TYR A 393 29.28 4.25 -0.15
N SER A 394 29.06 2.95 0.02
CA SER A 394 27.96 2.22 -0.59
C SER A 394 26.68 2.46 0.21
N VAL A 395 25.59 2.76 -0.46
CA VAL A 395 24.25 2.89 0.16
C VAL A 395 23.85 1.63 0.94
N SER A 396 24.44 0.48 0.59
CA SER A 396 24.34 -0.80 1.31
C SER A 396 24.98 -0.84 2.70
N SER A 397 25.80 0.15 3.08
CA SER A 397 26.50 0.19 4.37
C SER A 397 25.91 1.20 5.37
N VAL A 398 24.70 1.73 5.13
CA VAL A 398 24.04 2.67 6.06
C VAL A 398 23.59 1.91 7.32
N LYS A 399 24.52 1.69 8.25
CA LYS A 399 24.28 1.06 9.57
C LYS A 399 24.30 2.08 10.70
N ASP A 400 24.91 3.23 10.46
CA ASP A 400 25.16 4.25 11.47
C ASP A 400 24.04 5.28 11.46
N LEU A 401 22.92 4.93 12.11
CA LEU A 401 21.90 5.91 12.46
C LEU A 401 22.51 6.87 13.49
N ARG A 402 22.26 8.17 13.35
CA ARG A 402 22.52 9.19 14.38
C ARG A 402 21.19 9.77 14.87
N PRO A 403 20.44 9.01 15.70
CA PRO A 403 19.25 9.54 16.35
C PRO A 403 19.60 10.83 17.11
N GLY A 404 18.82 11.89 16.93
CA GLY A 404 19.14 13.22 17.47
C GLY A 404 19.17 13.25 19.00
N PRO A 405 19.76 14.28 19.63
CA PRO A 405 19.80 14.44 21.10
C PRO A 405 18.42 14.71 21.73
N ALA A 406 17.32 14.63 20.99
CA ALA A 406 15.94 14.67 21.47
C ALA A 406 15.57 13.43 22.32
N LYS A 407 16.36 13.19 23.37
CA LYS A 407 16.18 12.15 24.40
C LYS A 407 14.80 12.20 25.07
N THR A 408 14.09 13.34 24.97
CA THR A 408 12.69 13.50 25.40
C THR A 408 11.69 12.94 24.40
N HIS A 409 11.88 13.17 23.09
CA HIS A 409 11.00 12.63 22.03
C HIS A 409 11.25 11.13 21.77
N GLN A 410 12.49 10.65 21.82
CA GLN A 410 12.79 9.22 21.69
C GLN A 410 12.17 8.39 22.80
N LYS A 411 12.17 8.89 24.04
CA LYS A 411 11.45 8.24 25.14
C LYS A 411 9.97 8.21 24.85
N GLY A 412 9.37 9.29 24.35
CA GLY A 412 7.95 9.43 24.02
C GLY A 412 7.48 8.59 22.83
N ILE A 413 8.25 8.49 21.74
CA ILE A 413 7.93 7.65 20.58
C ILE A 413 8.18 6.17 20.91
N LYS A 414 9.28 5.82 21.59
CA LYS A 414 9.43 4.48 22.17
C LYS A 414 8.31 4.19 23.17
N TYR A 415 7.86 5.17 23.97
CA TYR A 415 6.73 5.02 24.91
C TYR A 415 5.38 4.90 24.20
N SER A 416 5.18 5.57 23.07
CA SER A 416 3.94 5.55 22.30
C SER A 416 3.85 4.24 21.54
N MET A 417 4.91 3.84 20.85
CA MET A 417 5.02 2.53 20.20
C MET A 417 5.03 1.39 21.22
N SER A 418 5.62 1.58 22.42
CA SER A 418 5.54 0.60 23.50
C SER A 418 4.21 0.62 24.25
N LYS A 419 3.46 1.73 24.31
CA LYS A 419 2.07 1.75 24.80
C LYS A 419 1.12 1.12 23.80
N ILE A 420 1.33 1.34 22.51
CA ILE A 420 0.70 0.59 21.43
C ILE A 420 0.99 -0.91 21.64
N PHE A 421 2.25 -1.26 21.95
CA PHE A 421 2.65 -2.64 22.26
C PHE A 421 2.07 -3.20 23.57
N VAL A 422 2.01 -2.41 24.66
CA VAL A 422 1.42 -2.81 25.95
C VAL A 422 -0.10 -2.94 25.83
N ALA A 423 -0.77 -2.06 25.09
CA ALA A 423 -2.19 -2.19 24.77
C ALA A 423 -2.47 -3.41 23.89
N LEU A 424 -1.56 -3.74 22.97
CA LEU A 424 -1.61 -4.97 22.15
C LEU A 424 -1.36 -6.23 22.99
N LEU A 425 -0.36 -6.24 23.87
CA LEU A 425 -0.08 -7.35 24.80
C LEU A 425 -1.25 -7.58 25.77
N LEU A 426 -1.85 -6.51 26.30
CA LEU A 426 -3.02 -6.61 27.17
C LEU A 426 -4.24 -7.14 26.42
N ARG A 427 -4.46 -6.76 25.15
CA ARG A 427 -5.50 -7.37 24.31
C ARG A 427 -5.20 -8.83 23.95
N PHE A 428 -3.94 -9.17 23.70
CA PHE A 428 -3.51 -10.54 23.43
C PHE A 428 -3.75 -11.45 24.65
N CYS A 429 -3.36 -10.99 25.85
CA CYS A 429 -3.63 -11.69 27.10
C CYS A 429 -5.13 -11.79 27.40
N TYR A 430 -5.92 -10.75 27.10
CA TYR A 430 -7.37 -10.75 27.31
C TYR A 430 -8.13 -11.68 26.36
N VAL A 431 -7.73 -11.74 25.08
CA VAL A 431 -8.31 -12.68 24.10
C VAL A 431 -7.91 -14.10 24.43
N PHE A 432 -6.63 -14.35 24.77
CA PHE A 432 -6.13 -15.68 25.13
C PHE A 432 -6.82 -16.22 26.40
N ALA A 433 -7.01 -15.37 27.42
CA ALA A 433 -7.74 -15.73 28.64
C ALA A 433 -9.21 -16.07 28.36
N ASN A 434 -9.89 -15.33 27.48
CA ASN A 434 -11.30 -15.59 27.15
C ASN A 434 -11.51 -16.80 26.21
N THR A 435 -10.53 -17.15 25.38
CA THR A 435 -10.59 -18.39 24.58
C THR A 435 -10.39 -19.64 25.43
N GLN A 436 -9.59 -19.57 26.50
CA GLN A 436 -9.42 -20.68 27.44
C GLN A 436 -10.63 -20.87 28.38
N GLN A 437 -11.40 -19.81 28.63
CA GLN A 437 -12.61 -19.86 29.47
C GLN A 437 -13.87 -20.35 28.73
N LYS A 438 -13.83 -20.43 27.40
CA LYS A 438 -14.92 -21.00 26.57
C LYS A 438 -14.67 -22.46 26.16
N SER A 439 -13.51 -23.02 26.49
CA SER A 439 -13.15 -24.42 26.25
C SER A 439 -13.08 -25.26 27.53
N SER A 440 -13.60 -24.74 28.65
CA SER A 440 -13.70 -25.45 29.95
C SER A 440 -15.14 -25.70 30.33
#